data_AF-A0A2V8NA48-F1
#
_entry.id   AF-A0A2V8NA48-F1
#
_cell.length_a   1.000
_cell.length_b   1.000
_cell.length_c   1.000
_cell.angle_alpha   90.00
_cell.angle_beta   90.00
_cell.angle_gamma   90.00
#
_symmetry.space_group_name_H-M   'P 1'
#
loop_
_entity.id
_entity.type
_entity.pdbx_description
1 polymer ?
#
loop_
_entity_poly.entity_id
_entity_poly.type
_entity_poly.pdbx_seq_one_letter_code
_entity_poly.pdbx_strand_id
1 'polypeptide(L)'
;MCQALMARGVEVQIASTNAEPGGHLGVDLESPTTHAGIPAIFFHKHLSEAFKYSKAMPRWFDRNVAHFDLVHVHGVFSHACIAASRACRRQKVTYLVRPLGNLDPWSLRTRNHK
;
A
#
# COMPACT_ATOMS: atom_id res chain seq x y z
N MET A 1 6.65 -8.49 9.35
CA MET A 1 5.56 -9.33 8.81
C MET A 1 5.99 -10.03 7.52
N CYS A 2 6.32 -9.29 6.45
CA CYS A 2 6.64 -9.89 5.14
C CYS A 2 7.77 -10.93 5.20
N GLN A 3 8.91 -10.62 5.85
CA GLN A 3 10.01 -11.58 6.03
C GLN A 3 9.58 -12.89 6.74
N ALA A 4 8.69 -12.79 7.73
CA ALA A 4 8.16 -13.96 8.42
C ALA A 4 7.21 -14.80 7.56
N LEU A 5 6.47 -14.17 6.63
CA LEU A 5 5.66 -14.87 5.63
C LEU A 5 6.55 -15.56 4.60
N MET A 6 7.59 -14.89 4.12
CA MET A 6 8.58 -15.48 3.20
C MET A 6 9.31 -16.67 3.84
N ALA A 7 9.68 -16.59 5.12
CA ALA A 7 10.27 -17.71 5.86
C ALA A 7 9.34 -18.94 5.99
N ARG A 8 8.04 -18.77 5.71
CA ARG A 8 7.03 -19.84 5.69
C ARG A 8 6.66 -20.26 4.26
N GLY A 9 7.44 -19.84 3.26
CA GLY A 9 7.22 -20.19 1.85
C GLY A 9 6.13 -19.37 1.15
N VAL A 10 5.65 -18.27 1.74
CA VAL A 10 4.66 -17.39 1.11
C VAL A 10 5.38 -16.37 0.22
N GLU A 11 4.99 -16.29 -1.04
CA GLU A 11 5.44 -15.23 -1.95
C GLU A 11 4.82 -13.88 -1.56
N VAL A 12 5.66 -12.86 -1.41
CA VAL A 12 5.23 -11.53 -0.96
C VAL A 12 5.81 -10.46 -1.87
N GLN A 13 4.97 -9.49 -2.23
CA GLN A 13 5.39 -8.24 -2.85
C GLN A 13 4.81 -7.04 -2.10
N ILE A 14 5.60 -5.99 -1.94
CA ILE A 14 5.18 -4.70 -1.41
C ILE A 14 4.79 -3.80 -2.58
N ALA A 15 3.64 -3.14 -2.49
CA ALA A 15 3.26 -2.05 -3.38
C ALA A 15 2.96 -0.80 -2.54
N SER A 16 3.75 0.27 -2.72
CA SER A 16 3.64 1.48 -1.91
C SER A 16 3.97 2.74 -2.71
N THR A 17 3.71 3.90 -2.16
CA THR A 17 4.29 5.14 -2.68
C THR A 17 5.72 5.32 -2.20
N ASN A 18 6.54 6.06 -2.93
CA ASN A 18 7.87 6.51 -2.48
C ASN A 18 7.80 7.66 -1.46
N ALA A 19 6.73 7.72 -0.66
CA ALA A 19 6.52 8.81 0.29
C ALA A 19 7.47 8.69 1.48
N GLU A 20 8.22 9.75 1.76
CA GLU A 20 9.11 9.87 2.92
C GLU A 20 8.77 11.18 3.65
N PRO A 21 8.89 11.26 4.99
CA PRO A 21 8.78 12.55 5.68
C PRO A 21 9.74 13.58 5.07
N GLY A 22 9.20 14.72 4.63
CA GLY A 22 10.01 15.80 4.04
C GLY A 22 10.45 15.58 2.59
N GLY A 23 9.99 14.52 1.90
CA GLY A 23 10.34 14.32 0.49
C GLY A 23 9.90 12.97 -0.07
N HIS A 24 10.83 12.32 -0.76
CA HIS A 24 10.60 11.05 -1.44
C HIS A 24 11.76 10.10 -1.23
N LEU A 25 11.44 8.83 -1.04
CA LEU A 25 12.41 7.75 -0.99
C LEU A 25 13.11 7.61 -2.36
N GLY A 26 14.43 7.50 -2.36
CA GLY A 26 15.26 7.29 -3.55
C GLY A 26 15.18 5.85 -4.06
N VAL A 27 14.06 5.49 -4.66
CA VAL A 27 13.78 4.16 -5.23
C VAL A 27 13.31 4.28 -6.67
N ASP A 28 13.59 3.26 -7.47
CA ASP A 28 13.05 3.14 -8.82
C ASP A 28 11.52 3.08 -8.77
N LEU A 29 10.88 3.89 -9.63
CA LEU A 29 9.44 4.01 -9.68
C LEU A 29 8.86 3.16 -10.81
N GLU A 30 7.69 2.60 -10.55
CA GLU A 30 6.89 1.82 -11.51
C GLU A 30 7.63 0.61 -12.11
N SER A 31 8.70 0.18 -11.44
CA SER A 31 9.58 -0.92 -11.86
C SER A 31 9.79 -1.90 -10.69
N PRO A 32 9.87 -3.21 -10.94
CA PRO A 32 10.20 -4.18 -9.90
C PRO A 32 11.54 -3.86 -9.24
N THR A 33 11.56 -3.83 -7.92
CA THR A 33 12.74 -3.56 -7.11
C THR A 33 12.75 -4.42 -5.85
N THR A 34 13.74 -4.25 -4.99
CA THR A 34 13.83 -4.89 -3.68
C THR A 34 13.95 -3.85 -2.59
N HIS A 35 13.13 -3.96 -1.54
CA HIS A 35 13.20 -3.09 -0.37
C HIS A 35 13.31 -3.93 0.90
N ALA A 36 14.39 -3.75 1.66
CA ALA A 36 14.71 -4.56 2.85
C ALA A 36 14.66 -6.08 2.62
N GLY A 37 15.11 -6.52 1.44
CA GLY A 37 15.12 -7.94 1.02
C GLY A 37 13.75 -8.47 0.57
N ILE A 38 12.76 -7.61 0.38
CA ILE A 38 11.39 -7.99 -0.03
C ILE A 38 11.14 -7.42 -1.44
N PRO A 39 10.59 -8.21 -2.39
CA PRO A 39 10.15 -7.70 -3.69
C PRO A 39 9.19 -6.53 -3.51
N ALA A 40 9.41 -5.44 -4.24
CA ALA A 40 8.62 -4.24 -4.10
C ALA A 40 8.40 -3.53 -5.44
N ILE A 41 7.36 -2.71 -5.49
CA ILE A 41 7.15 -1.70 -6.52
C ILE A 41 6.72 -0.40 -5.85
N PHE A 42 7.33 0.72 -6.26
CA PHE A 42 7.03 2.03 -5.71
C PHE A 42 6.40 2.95 -6.74
N PHE A 43 5.52 3.83 -6.28
CA PHE A 43 4.85 4.83 -7.11
C PHE A 43 5.14 6.23 -6.60
N HIS A 44 5.22 7.21 -7.50
CA HIS A 44 5.42 8.59 -7.10
C HIS A 44 4.25 9.09 -6.22
N LYS A 45 4.54 9.65 -5.05
CA LYS A 45 3.58 10.45 -4.27
C LYS A 45 3.50 11.86 -4.84
N HIS A 46 2.39 12.22 -5.48
CA HIS A 46 2.22 13.57 -6.02
C HIS A 46 1.73 14.58 -4.98
N LEU A 47 0.78 14.20 -4.11
CA LEU A 47 0.06 15.16 -3.27
C LEU A 47 -0.29 14.58 -1.89
N SER A 48 -0.45 15.49 -0.93
CA SER A 48 -0.89 15.24 0.46
C SER A 48 0.05 14.36 1.29
N GLU A 49 0.50 14.87 2.44
CA GLU A 49 1.21 14.04 3.43
C GLU A 49 0.28 13.08 4.15
N ALA A 50 -0.96 13.47 4.41
CA ALA A 50 -1.96 12.62 5.04
C ALA A 50 -2.47 11.51 4.10
N PHE A 51 -2.89 11.86 2.87
CA PHE A 51 -3.57 10.94 1.95
C PHE A 51 -2.62 10.20 1.03
N LYS A 52 -1.42 10.75 0.78
CA LYS A 52 -0.35 10.15 -0.03
C LYS A 52 -0.84 9.76 -1.45
N TYR A 53 -1.42 10.71 -2.17
CA TYR A 53 -1.99 10.47 -3.50
C TYR A 53 -0.91 10.08 -4.52
N SER A 54 -1.21 9.09 -5.38
CA SER A 54 -0.35 8.63 -6.47
C SER A 54 -1.17 8.32 -7.72
N LYS A 55 -0.80 8.88 -8.88
CA LYS A 55 -1.58 8.78 -10.11
C LYS A 55 -1.43 7.40 -10.79
N ALA A 56 -0.23 6.84 -10.76
CA ALA A 56 0.10 5.59 -11.44
C ALA A 56 -0.39 4.35 -10.68
N MET A 57 -0.41 4.42 -9.35
CA MET A 57 -0.68 3.28 -8.47
C MET A 57 -2.02 2.57 -8.74
N PRO A 58 -3.18 3.25 -8.90
CA PRO A 58 -4.45 2.56 -9.19
C PRO A 58 -4.41 1.79 -10.50
N ARG A 59 -3.75 2.32 -11.53
CA ARG A 59 -3.64 1.65 -12.84
C ARG A 59 -2.82 0.37 -12.74
N TRP A 60 -1.78 0.37 -11.90
CA TRP A 60 -1.01 -0.83 -11.65
C TRP A 60 -1.83 -1.86 -10.86
N PHE A 61 -2.53 -1.45 -9.80
CA PHE A 61 -3.44 -2.38 -9.09
C PHE A 61 -4.50 -2.97 -10.02
N ASP A 62 -5.10 -2.13 -10.86
CA ASP A 62 -6.13 -2.55 -11.81
C ASP A 62 -5.65 -3.61 -12.81
N ARG A 63 -4.34 -3.70 -13.06
CA ARG A 63 -3.75 -4.71 -13.94
C ARG A 63 -3.16 -5.92 -13.22
N ASN A 64 -2.80 -5.79 -11.94
CA ASN A 64 -1.93 -6.77 -11.29
C ASN A 64 -2.56 -7.49 -10.09
N VAL A 65 -3.59 -6.96 -9.43
CA VAL A 65 -4.07 -7.60 -8.19
C VAL A 65 -4.63 -9.02 -8.43
N ALA A 66 -5.13 -9.33 -9.62
CA ALA A 66 -5.57 -10.68 -9.99
C ALA A 66 -4.44 -11.73 -10.03
N HIS A 67 -3.17 -11.32 -9.96
CA HIS A 67 -2.03 -12.23 -9.85
C HIS A 67 -1.73 -12.66 -8.40
N PHE A 68 -2.49 -12.16 -7.43
CA PHE A 68 -2.29 -12.48 -6.01
C PHE A 68 -3.52 -13.22 -5.46
N ASP A 69 -3.27 -14.23 -4.62
CA ASP A 69 -4.34 -14.93 -3.91
C ASP A 69 -4.99 -14.06 -2.82
N LEU A 70 -4.21 -13.13 -2.24
CA LEU A 70 -4.61 -12.30 -1.11
C LEU A 70 -3.88 -10.95 -1.11
N VAL A 71 -4.61 -9.86 -0.89
CA VAL A 71 -4.05 -8.52 -0.71
C VAL A 71 -4.21 -8.04 0.74
N HIS A 72 -3.10 -7.67 1.38
CA HIS A 72 -3.10 -7.09 2.72
C HIS A 72 -2.94 -5.56 2.64
N VAL A 73 -4.01 -4.84 2.93
CA VAL A 73 -4.05 -3.38 2.95
C VAL A 73 -3.70 -2.85 4.34
N HIS A 74 -2.70 -1.97 4.44
CA HIS A 74 -2.22 -1.39 5.70
C HIS A 74 -2.71 0.05 5.85
N GLY A 75 -3.56 0.28 6.84
CA GLY A 75 -4.26 1.54 7.06
C GLY A 75 -5.66 1.56 6.46
N VAL A 76 -6.34 2.70 6.58
CA VAL A 76 -7.72 2.90 6.08
C VAL A 76 -7.93 4.22 5.34
N PHE A 77 -7.12 5.25 5.63
CA PHE A 77 -7.35 6.62 5.15
C PHE A 77 -6.37 7.09 4.05
N SER A 78 -5.61 6.19 3.42
CA SER A 78 -4.69 6.56 2.34
C SER A 78 -5.25 6.25 0.95
N HIS A 79 -4.70 6.92 -0.06
CA HIS A 79 -5.02 6.64 -1.46
C HIS A 79 -4.76 5.17 -1.82
N ALA A 80 -3.68 4.59 -1.28
CA ALA A 80 -3.34 3.18 -1.47
C ALA A 80 -4.44 2.26 -0.95
N CYS A 81 -5.00 2.55 0.22
CA CYS A 81 -6.06 1.74 0.81
C CYS A 81 -7.31 1.71 -0.08
N ILE A 82 -7.73 2.88 -0.55
CA ILE A 82 -8.91 3.01 -1.42
C ILE A 82 -8.66 2.34 -2.77
N ALA A 83 -7.51 2.61 -3.40
CA ALA A 83 -7.19 2.09 -4.73
C ALA A 83 -7.05 0.56 -4.71
N ALA A 84 -6.30 -0.01 -3.76
CA ALA A 84 -6.11 -1.45 -3.64
C ALA A 84 -7.45 -2.16 -3.38
N SER A 85 -8.23 -1.67 -2.41
CA SER A 85 -9.52 -2.27 -2.07
C SER A 85 -10.51 -2.22 -3.24
N ARG A 86 -10.53 -1.12 -4.01
CA ARG A 86 -11.37 -0.99 -5.22
C ARG A 86 -10.94 -1.97 -6.30
N ALA A 87 -9.64 -2.10 -6.57
CA ALA A 87 -9.12 -3.02 -7.56
C ALA A 87 -9.43 -4.49 -7.18
N CYS A 88 -9.22 -4.85 -5.91
CA CYS A 88 -9.52 -6.19 -5.39
C CYS A 88 -11.00 -6.53 -5.54
N ARG A 89 -11.91 -5.62 -5.14
CA ARG A 89 -13.36 -5.81 -5.32
C ARG A 89 -13.75 -5.99 -6.78
N ARG A 90 -13.18 -5.19 -7.70
CA ARG A 90 -13.49 -5.27 -9.13
C ARG A 90 -13.00 -6.58 -9.76
N GLN A 91 -11.87 -7.10 -9.29
CA GLN A 91 -11.25 -8.33 -9.80
C GLN A 91 -11.61 -9.57 -8.98
N LYS A 92 -12.48 -9.44 -7.96
CA LYS A 92 -12.89 -10.53 -7.06
C LYS A 92 -11.73 -11.20 -6.32
N VAL A 93 -10.70 -10.42 -5.99
CA VAL A 93 -9.54 -10.87 -5.19
C VAL A 93 -9.83 -10.64 -3.70
N THR A 94 -9.54 -11.63 -2.87
CA THR A 94 -9.67 -11.52 -1.41
C THR A 94 -8.69 -10.48 -0.88
N TYR A 95 -9.15 -9.60 0.01
CA TYR A 95 -8.28 -8.63 0.66
C TYR A 95 -8.65 -8.46 2.12
N LEU A 96 -7.64 -8.15 2.94
CA LEU A 96 -7.79 -7.86 4.36
C LEU A 96 -7.26 -6.48 4.66
N VAL A 97 -7.99 -5.73 5.49
CA VAL A 97 -7.64 -4.36 5.87
C VAL A 97 -7.19 -4.38 7.32
N ARG A 98 -5.99 -3.87 7.58
CA ARG A 98 -5.46 -3.68 8.92
C ARG A 98 -5.53 -2.21 9.29
N PRO A 99 -6.44 -1.78 10.20
CA PRO A 99 -6.63 -0.37 10.50
C PRO A 99 -5.47 0.33 11.21
N LEU A 100 -4.59 -0.41 11.89
CA LEU A 100 -3.44 0.13 12.63
C LEU A 100 -3.81 1.19 13.68
N GLY A 101 -4.94 1.03 14.39
CA GLY A 101 -5.41 1.99 15.40
C GLY A 101 -6.06 3.26 14.84
N ASN A 102 -6.13 3.42 13.51
CA ASN A 102 -6.79 4.56 12.88
C ASN A 102 -8.30 4.65 13.17
N LEU A 103 -8.93 3.52 13.52
CA LEU A 103 -10.35 3.45 13.87
C LEU A 103 -10.59 3.47 15.40
N ASP A 104 -9.55 3.67 16.21
CA ASP A 104 -9.72 3.86 17.65
C ASP A 104 -10.51 5.16 17.94
N PRO A 105 -11.43 5.17 18.91
CA PRO A 105 -12.21 6.38 19.22
C PRO A 105 -11.38 7.62 19.52
N TRP A 106 -10.20 7.49 20.13
CA TRP A 106 -9.30 8.61 20.36
C TRP A 106 -8.70 9.14 19.05
N SER A 107 -8.28 8.23 18.15
CA SER A 107 -7.78 8.59 16.81
C SER A 107 -8.83 9.30 15.97
N LEU A 108 -10.09 8.84 16.03
CA LEU A 108 -11.20 9.46 15.29
C LEU A 108 -11.60 10.83 15.83
N ARG A 109 -11.44 11.07 17.15
CA ARG A 109 -11.70 12.38 17.77
C ARG A 109 -10.56 13.38 17.51
N THR A 110 -9.33 12.89 17.39
CA THR A 110 -8.16 13.73 17.19
C THR A 110 -8.00 14.07 15.71
N ARG A 111 -8.52 15.22 15.30
CA ARG A 111 -8.46 15.72 13.92
C ARG A 111 -7.07 16.26 13.52
N ASN A 112 -6.01 15.54 13.86
CA ASN A 112 -4.63 15.88 13.51
C ASN A 112 -4.04 14.80 12.59
N HIS A 113 -4.53 14.75 11.35
CA HIS A 113 -3.70 14.25 10.26
C HIS A 113 -2.70 15.36 9.92
N LYS A 114 -1.57 15.38 10.63
CA LYS A 114 -0.40 16.18 10.24
C LYS A 114 0.23 15.58 8.98
#